data_AF-A0A7C3ENZ1-F1
#
_entry.id   AF-A0A7C3ENZ1-F1
#
_cell.length_a   1.000
_cell.length_b   1.000
_cell.length_c   1.000
_cell.angle_alpha   90.00
_cell.angle_beta   90.00
_cell.angle_gamma   90.00
#
_symmetry.space_group_name_H-M   'P 1'
#
loop_
_entity.id
_entity.type
_entity.pdbx_description
1 polymer ?
#
loop_
_entity_poly.entity_id
_entity_poly.type
_entity_poly.pdbx_seq_one_letter_code
_entity_poly.pdbx_strand_id
1 'polypeptide(L)'
;MFQGYYDNPQANQEKYRNGVYHSGDLGHILIVDGRRYLYFDGRTDDWIRKDGENFSAAQVGRLLTEHPDVQLAVAYGVPCAISDELVMAALKLRDGAEFDPQGFFDWCEHQVTHGSMDRKWFPDFVRIVDDFEYTQTQKVLVRNYKKVYFDLNRIPDARIYWRRRGDTTFRPFTREDYEEVRREFAAQEKLDLLDR
;
A
#
# COMPACT_ATOMS: atom_id res chain seq x y z
N MET A 1 -4.22 -30.70 11.52
CA MET A 1 -4.22 -30.25 10.12
C MET A 1 -5.57 -29.58 9.86
N PHE A 2 -5.63 -28.49 9.10
CA PHE A 2 -6.89 -27.81 8.76
C PHE A 2 -7.84 -28.78 8.05
N GLN A 3 -9.10 -28.85 8.46
CA GLN A 3 -10.11 -29.78 7.91
C GLN A 3 -11.08 -29.10 6.94
N GLY A 4 -10.91 -27.79 6.72
CA GLY A 4 -11.81 -26.96 5.94
C GLY A 4 -12.62 -25.98 6.79
N TYR A 5 -13.27 -25.05 6.11
CA TYR A 5 -14.27 -24.14 6.65
C TYR A 5 -15.60 -24.89 6.82
N TYR A 6 -16.21 -24.72 7.99
CA TYR A 6 -17.55 -25.22 8.27
C TYR A 6 -18.57 -24.56 7.34
N ASP A 7 -19.43 -25.38 6.74
CA ASP A 7 -20.53 -24.95 5.86
C ASP A 7 -20.14 -23.97 4.73
N ASN A 8 -18.89 -24.06 4.25
CA ASN A 8 -18.42 -23.23 3.16
C ASN A 8 -17.62 -24.06 2.14
N PRO A 9 -18.32 -24.89 1.33
CA PRO A 9 -17.68 -25.76 0.35
C PRO A 9 -16.92 -24.97 -0.73
N GLN A 10 -17.37 -23.75 -1.06
CA GLN A 10 -16.69 -22.88 -2.00
C GLN A 10 -15.32 -22.44 -1.48
N ALA A 11 -15.25 -21.90 -0.25
CA ALA A 11 -13.97 -21.50 0.36
C ALA A 11 -13.00 -22.69 0.52
N ASN A 12 -13.54 -23.90 0.75
CA ASN A 12 -12.74 -25.13 0.78
C ASN A 12 -12.12 -25.46 -0.57
N GLN A 13 -12.90 -25.42 -1.66
CA GLN A 13 -12.38 -25.64 -3.01
C GLN A 13 -11.36 -24.57 -3.42
N GLU A 14 -11.58 -23.31 -3.06
CA GLU A 14 -10.65 -22.23 -3.36
C GLU A 14 -9.30 -22.42 -2.65
N LYS A 15 -9.31 -22.88 -1.39
CA LYS A 15 -8.11 -23.07 -0.57
C LYS A 15 -7.42 -24.42 -0.79
N TYR A 16 -8.12 -25.45 -1.24
CA TYR A 16 -7.53 -26.74 -1.60
C TYR A 16 -7.55 -26.94 -3.11
N ARG A 17 -6.38 -26.86 -3.75
CA ARG A 17 -6.24 -27.13 -5.18
C ARG A 17 -5.31 -28.31 -5.35
N ASN A 18 -5.77 -29.33 -6.08
CA ASN A 18 -5.03 -30.57 -6.33
C ASN A 18 -4.50 -31.25 -5.04
N GLY A 19 -5.30 -31.23 -3.97
CA GLY A 19 -4.93 -31.83 -2.68
C GLY A 19 -3.93 -31.03 -1.85
N VAL A 20 -3.49 -29.86 -2.32
CA VAL A 20 -2.57 -28.96 -1.60
C VAL A 20 -3.36 -27.81 -0.97
N TYR A 21 -3.10 -27.57 0.33
CA TYR A 21 -3.64 -26.41 1.03
C TYR A 21 -2.86 -25.15 0.65
N HIS A 22 -3.56 -24.17 0.08
CA HIS A 22 -3.04 -22.84 -0.21
C HIS A 22 -3.44 -21.89 0.92
N SER A 23 -2.53 -21.64 1.86
CA SER A 23 -2.77 -20.72 2.98
C SER A 23 -3.19 -19.31 2.51
N GLY A 24 -2.74 -18.93 1.31
CA GLY A 24 -2.79 -17.57 0.81
C GLY A 24 -1.63 -16.73 1.31
N ASP A 25 -0.68 -17.32 2.04
CA ASP A 25 0.56 -16.69 2.43
C ASP A 25 1.59 -16.84 1.31
N LEU A 26 2.39 -15.80 1.12
CA LEU A 26 3.44 -15.74 0.12
C LEU A 26 4.79 -15.74 0.81
N GLY A 27 5.77 -16.30 0.13
CA GLY A 27 7.13 -16.29 0.60
C GLY A 27 8.11 -16.67 -0.50
N HIS A 28 9.34 -16.25 -0.32
CA HIS A 28 10.47 -16.64 -1.15
C HIS A 28 11.51 -17.38 -0.33
N ILE A 29 12.32 -18.19 -1.02
CA ILE A 29 13.44 -18.92 -0.43
C ILE A 29 14.73 -18.18 -0.74
N LEU A 30 15.50 -17.85 0.30
CA LEU A 30 16.88 -17.40 0.18
C LEU A 30 17.81 -18.56 0.56
N ILE A 31 18.88 -18.77 -0.22
CA ILE A 31 19.92 -19.74 0.12
C ILE A 31 21.18 -18.98 0.53
N VAL A 32 21.60 -19.13 1.79
CA VAL A 32 22.84 -18.54 2.32
C VAL A 32 23.68 -19.67 2.90
N ASP A 33 24.91 -19.82 2.39
CA ASP A 33 25.85 -20.86 2.81
C ASP A 33 25.25 -22.28 2.80
N GLY A 34 24.48 -22.59 1.76
CA GLY A 34 23.80 -23.88 1.60
C GLY A 34 22.57 -24.10 2.50
N ARG A 35 22.21 -23.13 3.34
CA ARG A 35 21.01 -23.17 4.18
C ARG A 35 19.86 -22.41 3.51
N ARG A 36 18.66 -23.00 3.55
CA ARG A 36 17.42 -22.40 3.01
C ARG A 36 16.69 -21.63 4.11
N TYR A 37 16.35 -20.39 3.81
CA TYR A 37 15.54 -19.52 4.65
C TYR A 37 14.25 -19.20 3.91
N LEU A 38 13.11 -19.38 4.57
CA LEU A 38 11.80 -19.00 4.06
C LEU A 38 11.42 -17.63 4.65
N TYR A 39 11.23 -16.65 3.77
CA TYR A 39 10.76 -15.33 4.14
C TYR A 39 9.26 -15.21 3.89
N PHE A 40 8.55 -14.55 4.80
CA PHE A 40 7.14 -14.27 4.65
C PHE A 40 6.93 -12.92 3.96
N ASP A 41 6.28 -12.95 2.81
CA ASP A 41 6.08 -11.79 1.95
C ASP A 41 4.69 -11.17 2.09
N GLY A 42 3.79 -11.76 2.88
CA GLY A 42 2.43 -11.26 3.07
C GLY A 42 1.39 -12.25 2.56
N ARG A 43 0.21 -11.74 2.21
CA ARG A 43 -0.91 -12.55 1.73
C ARG A 43 -1.32 -12.18 0.31
N THR A 44 -1.93 -13.13 -0.39
CA THR A 44 -2.37 -12.99 -1.79
C THR A 44 -3.41 -11.89 -2.01
N ASP A 45 -4.11 -11.46 -0.96
CA ASP A 45 -5.12 -10.39 -0.98
C ASP A 45 -4.57 -8.99 -0.70
N ASP A 46 -3.28 -8.86 -0.37
CA ASP A 46 -2.62 -7.59 -0.02
C ASP A 46 -1.52 -7.19 -1.02
N TRP A 47 -1.83 -7.30 -2.32
CA TRP A 47 -0.96 -6.83 -3.40
C TRP A 47 -1.29 -5.42 -3.84
N ILE A 48 -0.27 -4.74 -4.34
CA ILE A 48 -0.40 -3.55 -5.18
C ILE A 48 0.01 -3.95 -6.58
N ARG A 49 -0.83 -3.64 -7.56
CA ARG A 49 -0.53 -3.84 -8.98
C ARG A 49 -0.24 -2.49 -9.62
N LYS A 50 1.01 -2.20 -9.92
CA LYS A 50 1.42 -0.93 -10.56
C LYS A 50 2.25 -1.20 -11.80
N ASP A 51 1.83 -0.59 -12.91
CA ASP A 51 2.48 -0.70 -14.22
C ASP A 51 2.74 -2.17 -14.63
N GLY A 52 1.73 -3.03 -14.47
CA GLY A 52 1.81 -4.45 -14.84
C GLY A 52 2.48 -5.38 -13.80
N GLU A 53 3.09 -4.84 -12.76
CA GLU A 53 3.80 -5.62 -11.74
C GLU A 53 3.04 -5.71 -10.43
N ASN A 54 3.06 -6.89 -9.82
CA ASN A 54 2.45 -7.14 -8.51
C ASN A 54 3.54 -7.19 -7.44
N PHE A 55 3.33 -6.48 -6.34
CA PHE A 55 4.22 -6.54 -5.18
C PHE A 55 3.45 -6.42 -3.86
N SER A 56 4.07 -6.82 -2.77
CA SER A 56 3.43 -6.86 -1.45
C SER A 56 3.29 -5.47 -0.84
N ALA A 57 2.06 -5.07 -0.56
CA ALA A 57 1.77 -3.83 0.16
C ALA A 57 2.42 -3.84 1.57
N ALA A 58 2.49 -5.02 2.19
CA ALA A 58 3.08 -5.19 3.51
C ALA A 58 4.60 -5.00 3.50
N GLN A 59 5.30 -5.40 2.43
CA GLN A 59 6.74 -5.14 2.28
C GLN A 59 7.01 -3.64 2.18
N VAL A 60 6.24 -2.93 1.36
CA VAL A 60 6.34 -1.46 1.24
C VAL A 60 6.10 -0.78 2.58
N GLY A 61 5.01 -1.13 3.28
CA GLY A 61 4.70 -0.55 4.59
C GLY A 61 5.79 -0.83 5.65
N ARG A 62 6.37 -2.04 5.65
CA ARG A 62 7.49 -2.36 6.55
C ARG A 62 8.70 -1.49 6.27
N LEU A 63 9.11 -1.38 5.00
CA LEU A 63 10.24 -0.55 4.61
C LEU A 63 10.01 0.92 5.00
N LEU A 64 8.84 1.48 4.70
CA LEU A 64 8.50 2.86 5.06
C LEU A 64 8.51 3.12 6.58
N THR A 65 8.25 2.08 7.39
CA THR A 65 8.33 2.18 8.87
C THR A 65 9.78 2.31 9.36
N GLU A 66 10.77 2.00 8.53
CA GLU A 66 12.19 2.19 8.84
C GLU A 66 12.64 3.66 8.72
N HIS A 67 11.80 4.54 8.15
CA HIS A 67 12.09 5.97 8.13
C HIS A 67 12.18 6.53 9.57
N PRO A 68 13.20 7.35 9.92
CA PRO A 68 13.43 7.83 11.28
C PRO A 68 12.20 8.47 11.95
N ASP A 69 11.48 9.31 11.21
CA ASP A 69 10.32 10.04 11.72
C ASP A 69 9.00 9.26 11.68
N VAL A 70 8.98 8.06 11.10
CA VAL A 70 7.76 7.25 10.97
C VAL A 70 7.70 6.29 12.15
N GLN A 71 6.58 6.33 12.90
CA GLN A 71 6.28 5.36 13.94
C GLN A 71 5.71 4.08 13.34
N LEU A 72 4.80 4.20 12.38
CA LEU A 72 4.14 3.09 11.71
C LEU A 72 3.67 3.51 10.32
N ALA A 73 3.90 2.66 9.33
CA ALA A 73 3.40 2.84 7.98
C ALA A 73 2.61 1.62 7.48
N VAL A 74 1.60 1.90 6.66
CA VAL A 74 0.92 0.89 5.84
C VAL A 74 0.85 1.40 4.40
N ALA A 75 1.08 0.52 3.44
CA ALA A 75 0.89 0.81 2.02
C ALA A 75 -0.33 0.08 1.48
N TYR A 76 -0.93 0.61 0.42
CA TYR A 76 -2.04 0.01 -0.30
C TYR A 76 -2.16 0.59 -1.71
N GLY A 77 -2.76 -0.19 -2.62
CA GLY A 77 -3.08 0.25 -3.96
C GLY A 77 -4.26 1.21 -3.96
N VAL A 78 -4.18 2.24 -4.79
CA VAL A 78 -5.28 3.16 -5.10
C VAL A 78 -5.51 3.20 -6.61
N PRO A 79 -6.74 3.45 -7.08
CA PRO A 79 -7.03 3.49 -8.51
C PRO A 79 -6.10 4.46 -9.27
N CYS A 80 -5.75 4.10 -10.50
CA CYS A 80 -5.04 4.97 -11.46
C CYS A 80 -5.92 5.19 -12.70
N ALA A 81 -6.03 6.42 -13.20
CA ALA A 81 -6.77 6.69 -14.44
C ALA A 81 -6.11 6.03 -15.65
N ILE A 82 -4.77 6.01 -15.68
CA ILE A 82 -3.97 5.60 -16.84
C ILE A 82 -3.64 4.10 -16.79
N SER A 83 -3.06 3.63 -15.67
CA SER A 83 -2.61 2.24 -15.52
C SER A 83 -3.50 1.45 -14.55
N ASP A 84 -2.92 0.49 -13.83
CA ASP A 84 -3.60 -0.36 -12.84
C ASP A 84 -3.84 0.45 -11.54
N GLU A 85 -2.92 0.37 -10.58
CA GLU A 85 -2.96 1.10 -9.31
C GLU A 85 -1.73 2.01 -9.13
N LEU A 86 -1.87 2.98 -8.24
CA LEU A 86 -0.77 3.76 -7.67
C LEU A 86 -0.50 3.31 -6.23
N VAL A 87 0.69 3.63 -5.71
CA VAL A 87 1.03 3.33 -4.32
C VAL A 87 0.60 4.49 -3.43
N MET A 88 -0.25 4.20 -2.45
CA MET A 88 -0.53 5.12 -1.35
C MET A 88 0.03 4.57 -0.05
N ALA A 89 0.72 5.43 0.70
CA ALA A 89 1.17 5.14 2.05
C ALA A 89 0.36 5.95 3.06
N ALA A 90 -0.10 5.32 4.14
CA ALA A 90 -0.56 6.03 5.33
C ALA A 90 0.53 5.94 6.40
N LEU A 91 0.90 7.07 7.00
CA LEU A 91 2.00 7.21 7.94
C LEU A 91 1.48 7.79 9.25
N LYS A 92 1.79 7.12 10.37
CA LYS A 92 1.78 7.72 11.70
C LYS A 92 3.21 8.15 12.00
N LEU A 93 3.40 9.44 12.26
CA LEU A 93 4.71 9.99 12.63
C LEU A 93 4.99 9.76 14.11
N ARG A 94 6.26 9.80 14.49
CA ARG A 94 6.67 9.81 15.89
C ARG A 94 6.26 11.12 16.56
N ASP A 95 6.10 11.08 17.88
CA ASP A 95 5.74 12.26 18.67
C ASP A 95 6.76 13.40 18.44
N GLY A 96 6.24 14.58 18.08
CA GLY A 96 7.04 15.77 17.81
C GLY A 96 7.66 15.83 16.41
N ALA A 97 7.52 14.80 15.58
CA ALA A 97 7.92 14.85 14.19
C ALA A 97 6.83 15.48 13.32
N GLU A 98 7.25 16.27 12.33
CA GLU A 98 6.39 16.81 11.28
C GLU A 98 6.74 16.15 9.94
N PHE A 99 5.76 16.05 9.04
CA PHE A 99 6.03 15.48 7.73
C PHE A 99 6.84 16.48 6.90
N ASP A 100 8.09 16.13 6.56
CA ASP A 100 8.92 16.85 5.60
C ASP A 100 8.77 16.21 4.20
N PRO A 101 8.09 16.88 3.25
CA PRO A 101 7.88 16.34 1.90
C PRO A 101 9.19 16.11 1.14
N GLN A 102 10.20 16.97 1.32
CA GLN A 102 11.49 16.83 0.63
C GLN A 102 12.33 15.73 1.29
N GLY A 103 12.47 15.76 2.61
CA GLY A 103 13.23 14.74 3.35
C GLY A 103 12.69 13.33 3.13
N PHE A 104 11.36 13.17 3.12
CA PHE A 104 10.74 11.87 2.84
C PHE A 104 10.97 11.40 1.39
N PHE A 105 10.91 12.31 0.42
CA PHE A 105 11.24 12.01 -0.98
C PHE A 105 12.69 11.57 -1.13
N ASP A 106 13.63 12.32 -0.57
CA ASP A 106 15.07 12.05 -0.65
C ASP A 106 15.41 10.72 0.03
N TRP A 107 14.76 10.42 1.17
CA TRP A 107 14.92 9.13 1.83
C TRP A 107 14.42 7.98 0.95
N CYS A 108 13.26 8.12 0.28
CA CYS A 108 12.76 7.11 -0.64
C CYS A 108 13.71 6.92 -1.85
N GLU A 109 14.21 8.01 -2.44
CA GLU A 109 15.22 7.95 -3.53
C GLU A 109 16.49 7.23 -3.09
N HIS A 110 16.96 7.51 -1.88
CA HIS A 110 18.10 6.82 -1.29
C HIS A 110 17.82 5.32 -1.14
N GLN A 111 16.62 4.93 -0.66
CA GLN A 111 16.23 3.53 -0.55
C GLN A 111 16.12 2.83 -1.91
N VAL A 112 15.74 3.55 -2.98
CA VAL A 112 15.74 2.99 -4.33
C VAL A 112 17.15 2.77 -4.87
N THR A 113 18.06 3.69 -4.59
CA THR A 113 19.41 3.66 -5.17
C THR A 113 20.36 2.75 -4.38
N HIS A 114 20.24 2.75 -3.05
CA HIS A 114 21.19 2.11 -2.14
C HIS A 114 20.53 1.13 -1.15
N GLY A 115 19.20 1.10 -1.09
CA GLY A 115 18.44 0.28 -0.17
C GLY A 115 17.72 -0.88 -0.85
N SER A 116 16.55 -1.22 -0.30
CA SER A 116 15.74 -2.36 -0.76
C SER A 116 14.43 -1.96 -1.45
N MET A 117 14.24 -0.66 -1.73
CA MET A 117 13.02 -0.18 -2.38
C MET A 117 13.10 -0.40 -3.89
N ASP A 118 12.17 -1.17 -4.46
CA ASP A 118 11.98 -1.11 -5.92
C ASP A 118 11.37 0.25 -6.32
N ARG A 119 11.77 0.79 -7.47
CA ARG A 119 11.25 2.07 -7.98
C ARG A 119 9.72 2.13 -8.03
N LYS A 120 9.03 1.01 -8.28
CA LYS A 120 7.56 0.97 -8.32
C LYS A 120 6.93 1.04 -6.94
N TRP A 121 7.65 0.67 -5.88
CA TRP A 121 7.18 0.75 -4.49
C TRP A 121 7.13 2.18 -3.97
N PHE A 122 7.83 3.11 -4.64
CA PHE A 122 7.89 4.51 -4.25
C PHE A 122 6.46 5.10 -4.17
N PRO A 123 6.03 5.60 -2.99
CA PRO A 123 4.69 6.18 -2.82
C PRO A 123 4.39 7.28 -3.82
N ASP A 124 3.21 7.26 -4.43
CA ASP A 124 2.68 8.36 -5.24
C ASP A 124 1.80 9.27 -4.37
N PHE A 125 1.14 8.70 -3.36
CA PHE A 125 0.39 9.42 -2.33
C PHE A 125 0.90 9.07 -0.93
N VAL A 126 0.88 10.04 -0.03
CA VAL A 126 1.19 9.91 1.39
C VAL A 126 0.07 10.55 2.20
N ARG A 127 -0.54 9.81 3.12
CA ARG A 127 -1.54 10.31 4.06
C ARG A 127 -0.97 10.29 5.47
N ILE A 128 -0.95 11.44 6.13
CA ILE A 128 -0.54 11.53 7.53
C ILE A 128 -1.76 11.31 8.42
N VAL A 129 -1.64 10.36 9.35
CA VAL A 129 -2.68 10.02 10.33
C VAL A 129 -2.17 10.23 11.75
N ASP A 130 -3.06 10.67 12.63
CA ASP A 130 -2.71 10.81 14.05
C ASP A 130 -2.63 9.44 14.72
N ASP A 131 -3.53 8.52 14.34
CA ASP A 131 -3.45 7.11 14.72
C ASP A 131 -4.11 6.21 13.69
N PHE A 132 -3.84 4.91 13.80
CA PHE A 132 -4.52 3.89 13.01
C PHE A 132 -5.71 3.30 13.74
N GLU A 133 -6.67 2.82 12.96
CA GLU A 133 -7.70 1.93 13.48
C GLU A 133 -7.17 0.50 13.52
N TYR A 134 -7.37 -0.16 14.65
CA TYR A 134 -6.88 -1.52 14.89
C TYR A 134 -8.03 -2.50 15.11
N THR A 135 -7.80 -3.75 14.71
CA THR A 135 -8.59 -4.90 15.17
C THR A 135 -8.36 -5.17 16.65
N GLN A 136 -9.20 -6.01 17.27
CA GLN A 136 -8.97 -6.50 18.64
C GLN A 136 -7.61 -7.19 18.83
N THR A 137 -7.01 -7.71 17.75
CA THR A 137 -5.67 -8.33 17.73
C THR A 137 -4.56 -7.36 17.33
N GLN A 138 -4.76 -6.04 17.45
CA GLN A 138 -3.75 -5.00 17.15
C GLN A 138 -3.24 -4.97 15.70
N LYS A 139 -4.02 -5.53 14.75
CA LYS A 139 -3.73 -5.37 13.31
C LYS A 139 -4.39 -4.11 12.78
N VAL A 140 -3.63 -3.29 12.04
CA VAL A 140 -4.17 -2.12 11.33
C VAL A 140 -5.25 -2.53 10.35
N LEU A 141 -6.38 -1.80 10.36
CA LEU A 141 -7.51 -2.01 9.47
C LEU A 141 -7.29 -1.33 8.10
N VAL A 142 -6.29 -1.79 7.34
CA VAL A 142 -5.92 -1.23 6.01
C VAL A 142 -7.12 -1.15 5.05
N ARG A 143 -8.07 -2.09 5.15
CA ARG A 143 -9.31 -2.08 4.36
C ARG A 143 -10.13 -0.79 4.50
N ASN A 144 -10.06 -0.09 5.64
CA ASN A 144 -10.79 1.16 5.83
C ASN A 144 -10.13 2.31 5.05
N TYR A 145 -8.81 2.26 4.87
CA TYR A 145 -8.07 3.18 4.01
C TYR A 145 -8.32 2.88 2.53
N LYS A 146 -8.31 1.59 2.13
CA LYS A 146 -8.68 1.16 0.77
C LYS A 146 -10.12 1.50 0.38
N LYS A 147 -11.02 1.76 1.32
CA LYS A 147 -12.39 2.18 0.99
C LYS A 147 -12.47 3.65 0.58
N VAL A 148 -11.56 4.49 1.04
CA VAL A 148 -11.63 5.95 0.82
C VAL A 148 -10.49 6.46 -0.05
N TYR A 149 -9.39 5.71 -0.17
CA TYR A 149 -8.21 6.11 -0.95
C TYR A 149 -7.76 7.55 -0.61
N PHE A 150 -7.75 8.41 -1.62
CA PHE A 150 -7.50 9.85 -1.57
C PHE A 150 -8.78 10.69 -1.78
N ASP A 151 -9.97 10.11 -1.58
CA ASP A 151 -11.25 10.78 -1.84
C ASP A 151 -11.56 11.88 -0.81
N LEU A 152 -11.24 13.13 -1.17
CA LEU A 152 -11.46 14.32 -0.33
C LEU A 152 -12.95 14.66 -0.11
N ASN A 153 -13.90 13.95 -0.72
CA ASN A 153 -15.32 14.06 -0.34
C ASN A 153 -15.64 13.22 0.89
N ARG A 154 -14.94 12.10 1.08
CA ARG A 154 -15.12 11.18 2.22
C ARG A 154 -14.19 11.50 3.38
N ILE A 155 -13.06 12.12 3.09
CA ILE A 155 -12.03 12.49 4.07
C ILE A 155 -11.57 13.95 3.87
N PRO A 156 -12.45 14.95 4.04
CA PRO A 156 -12.17 16.35 3.69
C PRO A 156 -11.00 16.97 4.46
N ASP A 157 -10.74 16.50 5.69
CA ASP A 157 -9.69 17.02 6.57
C ASP A 157 -8.40 16.17 6.53
N ALA A 158 -8.31 15.19 5.62
CA ALA A 158 -7.12 14.35 5.56
C ALA A 158 -5.90 15.14 5.05
N ARG A 159 -4.81 15.04 5.80
CA ARG A 159 -3.49 15.53 5.38
C ARG A 159 -2.89 14.58 4.37
N ILE A 160 -3.10 14.86 3.09
CA ILE A 160 -2.57 14.06 1.98
C ILE A 160 -1.53 14.89 1.23
N TYR A 161 -0.46 14.24 0.86
CA TYR A 161 0.59 14.73 -0.02
C TYR A 161 0.70 13.77 -1.20
N TRP A 162 1.09 14.30 -2.35
CA TRP A 162 1.26 13.50 -3.55
C TRP A 162 2.42 13.99 -4.37
N ARG A 163 2.84 13.13 -5.30
CA ARG A 163 3.78 13.45 -6.37
C ARG A 163 3.29 12.82 -7.66
N ARG A 164 3.63 13.42 -8.78
CA ARG A 164 3.49 12.81 -10.11
C ARG A 164 4.83 12.23 -10.56
N ARG A 165 4.81 11.39 -11.59
CA ARG A 165 6.03 10.85 -12.19
C ARG A 165 6.88 12.01 -12.74
N GLY A 166 8.13 12.11 -12.29
CA GLY A 166 9.06 13.17 -12.68
C GLY A 166 9.20 14.28 -11.65
N ASP A 167 8.31 14.36 -10.66
CA ASP A 167 8.46 15.28 -9.53
C ASP A 167 9.65 14.86 -8.66
N THR A 168 10.30 15.86 -8.06
CA THR A 168 11.46 15.69 -7.18
C THR A 168 11.14 15.90 -5.70
N THR A 169 9.85 16.00 -5.36
CA THR A 169 9.36 16.20 -3.99
C THR A 169 7.86 15.87 -3.90
N PHE A 170 7.33 15.74 -2.68
CA PHE A 170 5.89 15.68 -2.46
C PHE A 170 5.31 17.08 -2.25
N ARG A 171 4.05 17.28 -2.63
CA ARG A 171 3.29 18.51 -2.36
C ARG A 171 1.94 18.20 -1.73
N PRO A 172 1.33 19.12 -0.96
CA PRO A 172 -0.03 18.93 -0.46
C PRO A 172 -1.00 18.59 -1.60
N PHE A 173 -1.86 17.59 -1.38
CA PHE A 173 -2.92 17.21 -2.29
C PHE A 173 -4.18 18.00 -1.96
N THR A 174 -4.46 19.00 -2.80
CA THR A 174 -5.54 19.96 -2.55
C THR A 174 -6.87 19.49 -3.15
N ARG A 175 -7.95 20.20 -2.82
CA ARG A 175 -9.26 19.97 -3.46
C ARG A 175 -9.20 20.22 -4.98
N GLU A 176 -8.40 21.19 -5.43
CA GLU A 176 -8.22 21.45 -6.85
C GLU A 176 -7.53 20.28 -7.55
N ASP A 177 -6.48 19.72 -6.94
CA ASP A 177 -5.79 18.52 -7.43
C ASP A 177 -6.73 17.31 -7.48
N TYR A 178 -7.57 17.13 -6.45
CA TYR A 178 -8.55 16.06 -6.42
C TYR A 178 -9.57 16.18 -7.56
N GLU A 179 -10.12 17.37 -7.81
CA GLU A 179 -11.02 17.58 -8.93
C GLU A 179 -10.33 17.41 -10.29
N GLU A 180 -9.03 17.72 -10.40
CA GLU A 180 -8.23 17.40 -11.59
C GLU A 180 -8.13 15.89 -11.80
N VAL A 181 -7.77 15.13 -10.76
CA VAL A 181 -7.72 13.66 -10.83
C VAL A 181 -9.09 13.11 -11.23
N ARG A 182 -10.19 13.59 -10.65
CA ARG A 182 -11.54 13.16 -11.07
C ARG A 182 -11.80 13.42 -12.56
N ARG A 183 -11.37 14.57 -13.10
CA ARG A 183 -11.49 14.86 -14.53
C ARG A 183 -10.66 13.89 -15.38
N GLU A 184 -9.47 13.51 -14.93
CA GLU A 184 -8.64 12.51 -15.61
C GLU A 184 -9.35 11.14 -15.65
N PHE A 185 -9.94 10.70 -14.54
CA PHE A 185 -10.75 9.48 -14.50
C PHE A 185 -11.99 9.56 -15.40
N ALA A 186 -12.66 10.72 -15.44
CA ALA A 186 -13.79 10.96 -16.33
C ALA A 186 -13.41 10.87 -17.81
N ALA A 187 -12.27 11.45 -18.19
CA ALA A 187 -11.76 11.40 -19.55
C ALA A 187 -11.39 9.97 -20.00
N GLN A 188 -11.14 9.06 -19.05
CA GLN A 188 -10.84 7.64 -19.31
C GLN A 188 -12.06 6.73 -19.09
N GLU A 189 -13.26 7.29 -18.85
CA GLU A 189 -14.49 6.54 -18.55
C GLU A 189 -14.35 5.59 -17.34
N LYS A 190 -13.53 5.97 -16.36
CA LYS A 190 -13.19 5.16 -15.17
C LYS A 190 -13.67 5.77 -13.84
N LEU A 191 -14.57 6.74 -13.86
CA LEU A 191 -15.05 7.43 -12.64
C LEU A 191 -15.57 6.46 -11.57
N ASP A 192 -16.18 5.36 -12.00
CA ASP A 192 -16.72 4.33 -11.11
C ASP A 192 -15.64 3.69 -10.23
N LEU A 193 -14.36 3.72 -10.62
CA LEU A 193 -13.27 3.22 -9.79
C LEU A 193 -13.02 4.09 -8.55
N LEU A 194 -13.40 5.38 -8.58
CA LEU A 194 -13.30 6.28 -7.43
C LEU A 194 -14.48 6.13 -6.46
N ASP A 195 -15.64 5.67 -6.97
CA ASP A 195 -16.89 5.58 -6.22
C ASP A 195 -17.11 4.19 -5.55
N ARG A 196 -16.16 3.25 -5.72
CA ARG A 196 -16.23 1.87 -5.18
C ARG A 196 -15.86 1.74 -3.70
#